data_AF-A0A9J8CP23-F1
#
_entry.id   AF-A0A9J8CP23-F1
#
_cell.length_a   1.000
_cell.length_b   1.000
_cell.length_c   1.000
_cell.angle_alpha   90.00
_cell.angle_beta   90.00
_cell.angle_gamma   90.00
#
_symmetry.space_group_name_H-M   'P 1'
#
loop_
_entity.id
_entity.type
_entity.pdbx_description
1 polymer ?
#
loop_
_entity_poly.entity_id
_entity_poly.type
_entity_poly.pdbx_seq_one_letter_code
_entity_poly.pdbx_strand_id
1 'polypeptide(L)'
;MFIASGDVVPSFKGFTLIMPAVSVGNVGQLAVDLLISTLNMARVGHFHTDCLIPMAGNNPYATCAEEAGQLSTSAEVYCHSDSKLAVLQIRTPIIQTKVRSFRKLMVSWIKSSGFLRSVLLSSSQAYHRDDQQLHGTPLRYLLTPSLQKEEAPRVEELGWREMERISAFPGVSDSEQRLYIPGGGVTKALYTDCCTEGISMAVVLIFCSEGDNIPDAFALVNHLNDWLHLLEKPVRVRKCGESES
;
A
#
# COMPACT_ATOMS: atom_id res chain seq x y z
N MET A 1 8.29 17.23 -4.10
CA MET A 1 7.58 17.81 -2.94
C MET A 1 6.09 17.63 -3.13
N PHE A 2 5.34 17.50 -2.03
CA PHE A 2 3.88 17.52 -2.08
C PHE A 2 3.41 18.96 -2.39
N ILE A 3 2.45 19.10 -3.29
CA ILE A 3 1.80 20.35 -3.66
C ILE A 3 0.31 20.17 -3.40
N ALA A 4 -0.25 21.01 -2.53
CA ALA A 4 -1.67 21.01 -2.22
C ALA A 4 -2.50 21.46 -3.43
N SER A 5 -3.66 20.86 -3.61
CA SER A 5 -4.68 21.33 -4.55
C SER A 5 -5.52 22.42 -3.86
N GLY A 6 -5.57 23.62 -4.44
CA GLY A 6 -6.31 24.75 -3.90
C GLY A 6 -5.52 25.61 -2.91
N ASP A 7 -6.19 26.59 -2.31
CA ASP A 7 -5.55 27.64 -1.50
C ASP A 7 -5.23 27.21 -0.06
N VAL A 8 -5.86 26.14 0.44
CA VAL A 8 -5.70 25.65 1.81
C VAL A 8 -4.85 24.38 1.82
N VAL A 9 -3.75 24.41 2.57
CA VAL A 9 -2.89 23.24 2.76
C VAL A 9 -3.60 22.22 3.66
N PRO A 10 -3.82 20.97 3.23
CA PRO A 10 -4.45 19.95 4.06
C PRO A 10 -3.55 19.59 5.23
N SER A 11 -4.15 19.42 6.41
CA SER A 11 -3.47 18.87 7.58
C SER A 11 -3.67 17.36 7.64
N PHE A 12 -2.57 16.62 7.61
CA PHE A 12 -2.57 15.16 7.73
C PHE A 12 -2.37 14.66 9.16
N LYS A 13 -2.37 15.55 10.15
CA LYS A 13 -2.08 15.21 11.54
C LYS A 13 -3.09 14.20 12.07
N GLY A 14 -2.60 13.05 12.52
CA GLY A 14 -3.44 11.96 13.04
C GLY A 14 -4.16 11.14 11.98
N PHE A 15 -3.87 11.36 10.68
CA PHE A 15 -4.40 10.52 9.61
C PHE A 15 -3.60 9.23 9.48
N THR A 16 -4.23 8.19 8.95
CA THR A 16 -3.53 7.01 8.43
C THR A 16 -3.22 7.24 6.96
N LEU A 17 -1.95 7.11 6.58
CA LEU A 17 -1.51 7.16 5.20
C LEU A 17 -1.48 5.76 4.60
N ILE A 18 -2.13 5.55 3.46
CA ILE A 18 -1.99 4.35 2.64
C ILE A 18 -1.27 4.74 1.35
N MET A 19 -0.28 3.94 0.95
CA MET A 19 0.47 4.17 -0.28
C MET A 19 0.81 2.86 -0.98
N PRO A 20 0.86 2.84 -2.33
CA PRO A 20 1.31 1.68 -3.07
C PRO A 20 2.83 1.67 -3.19
N ALA A 21 3.40 0.48 -3.19
CA ALA A 21 4.66 0.23 -3.87
C ALA A 21 4.37 -0.06 -5.34
N VAL A 22 5.16 0.53 -6.24
CA VAL A 22 5.18 0.11 -7.65
C VAL A 22 5.95 -1.21 -7.69
N SER A 23 5.22 -2.32 -7.72
CA SER A 23 5.72 -3.70 -7.61
C SER A 23 5.01 -4.64 -8.59
N VAL A 24 5.44 -5.90 -8.67
CA VAL A 24 4.91 -6.93 -9.59
C VAL A 24 3.38 -6.98 -9.63
N GLY A 25 2.78 -7.08 -10.82
CA GLY A 25 1.32 -7.12 -10.97
C GLY A 25 0.57 -5.83 -10.58
N ASN A 26 1.27 -4.75 -10.23
CA ASN A 26 0.69 -3.46 -9.82
C ASN A 26 -0.37 -3.57 -8.71
N VAL A 27 -0.32 -4.62 -7.89
CA VAL A 27 -1.39 -4.95 -6.93
C VAL A 27 -1.61 -3.80 -5.94
N GLY A 28 -0.54 -3.20 -5.43
CA GLY A 28 -0.64 -2.05 -4.52
C GLY A 28 -1.34 -0.86 -5.16
N GLN A 29 -1.06 -0.58 -6.43
CA GLN A 29 -1.66 0.53 -7.19
C GLN A 29 -3.15 0.28 -7.45
N LEU A 30 -3.52 -0.95 -7.84
CA LEU A 30 -4.91 -1.37 -8.00
C LEU A 30 -5.67 -1.34 -6.66
N ALA A 31 -5.03 -1.73 -5.56
CA ALA A 31 -5.62 -1.70 -4.23
C ALA A 31 -5.94 -0.27 -3.77
N VAL A 32 -5.06 0.69 -4.03
CA VAL A 32 -5.37 2.10 -3.72
C VAL A 32 -6.37 2.71 -4.70
N ASP A 33 -6.40 2.30 -5.98
CA ASP A 33 -7.48 2.69 -6.91
C ASP A 33 -8.84 2.23 -6.38
N LEU A 34 -8.92 0.99 -5.89
CA LEU A 34 -10.14 0.45 -5.28
C LEU A 34 -10.55 1.26 -4.04
N LEU A 35 -9.62 1.61 -3.15
CA LEU A 35 -9.92 2.42 -1.97
C LEU A 35 -10.42 3.83 -2.34
N ILE A 36 -9.72 4.50 -3.27
CA ILE A 36 -10.07 5.86 -3.71
C ILE A 36 -11.46 5.89 -4.33
N SER A 37 -11.73 4.95 -5.25
CA SER A 37 -13.03 4.85 -5.92
C SER A 37 -14.16 4.45 -4.98
N THR A 38 -13.92 3.48 -4.08
CA THR A 38 -14.95 2.99 -3.16
C THR A 38 -15.35 4.05 -2.11
N LEU A 39 -14.38 4.80 -1.60
CA LEU A 39 -14.61 5.85 -0.60
C LEU A 39 -14.90 7.22 -1.22
N ASN A 40 -15.01 7.31 -2.55
CA ASN A 40 -15.19 8.56 -3.30
C ASN A 40 -14.25 9.69 -2.81
N MET A 41 -12.95 9.38 -2.67
CA MET A 41 -12.01 10.26 -2.00
C MET A 41 -11.72 11.51 -2.83
N ALA A 42 -11.70 12.68 -2.18
CA ALA A 42 -11.35 13.93 -2.84
C ALA A 42 -9.84 14.08 -3.02
N ARG A 43 -9.39 14.50 -4.21
CA ARG A 43 -7.97 14.81 -4.46
C ARG A 43 -7.58 16.09 -3.73
N VAL A 44 -6.55 16.02 -2.89
CA VAL A 44 -6.05 17.16 -2.09
C VAL A 44 -4.68 17.66 -2.52
N GLY A 45 -4.04 17.00 -3.48
CA GLY A 45 -2.75 17.46 -3.99
C GLY A 45 -2.06 16.43 -4.89
N HIS A 46 -0.83 16.74 -5.27
CA HIS A 46 0.01 15.86 -6.08
C HIS A 46 1.48 16.00 -5.69
N PHE A 47 2.30 15.07 -6.15
CA PHE A 47 3.75 15.12 -5.98
C PHE A 47 4.42 15.70 -7.22
N HIS A 48 5.02 16.88 -7.06
CA HIS A 48 5.96 17.41 -8.03
C HIS A 48 7.35 16.85 -7.74
N THR A 49 7.79 15.88 -8.54
CA THR A 49 9.07 15.21 -8.37
C THR A 49 9.64 14.78 -9.71
N ASP A 50 10.96 14.82 -9.82
CA ASP A 50 11.71 14.36 -10.98
C ASP A 50 12.07 12.86 -10.89
N CYS A 51 11.59 12.17 -9.84
CA CYS A 51 11.85 10.77 -9.56
C CYS A 51 10.90 9.81 -10.27
N LEU A 52 9.79 10.31 -10.80
CA LEU A 52 8.75 9.54 -11.50
C LEU A 52 8.78 9.86 -12.99
N ILE A 53 8.38 8.91 -13.82
CA ILE A 53 8.18 9.18 -15.25
C ILE A 53 7.04 10.21 -15.40
N PRO A 54 7.21 11.29 -16.18
CA PRO A 54 6.15 12.27 -16.40
C PRO A 54 4.93 11.63 -17.07
N MET A 55 3.75 11.90 -16.52
CA MET A 55 2.48 11.47 -17.08
C MET A 55 1.42 12.56 -16.85
N ALA A 56 0.57 12.73 -17.86
CA ALA A 56 -0.61 13.57 -17.82
C ALA A 56 -1.76 12.81 -18.46
N GLY A 57 -2.95 12.91 -17.86
CA GLY A 57 -4.16 12.31 -18.40
C GLY A 57 -5.41 12.91 -17.78
N ASN A 58 -6.54 12.31 -18.10
CA ASN A 58 -7.84 12.68 -17.53
C ASN A 58 -8.04 12.04 -16.14
N ASN A 59 -8.99 12.57 -15.37
CA ASN A 59 -9.32 12.04 -14.06
C ASN A 59 -9.83 10.59 -14.20
N PRO A 60 -9.12 9.60 -13.64
CA PRO A 60 -9.48 8.19 -13.72
C PRO A 60 -10.73 7.81 -12.94
N TYR A 61 -11.11 8.61 -11.95
CA TYR A 61 -12.21 8.32 -11.02
C TYR A 61 -13.45 9.14 -11.36
N ALA A 62 -13.44 9.88 -12.47
CA ALA A 62 -14.55 10.73 -12.87
C ALA A 62 -15.83 9.91 -13.06
N THR A 63 -16.86 10.22 -12.28
CA THR A 63 -18.19 9.63 -12.43
C THR A 63 -19.14 10.51 -13.26
N CYS A 64 -18.72 11.74 -13.59
CA CYS A 64 -19.46 12.67 -14.43
C CYS A 64 -18.55 13.37 -15.46
N ALA A 65 -19.17 13.96 -16.48
CA ALA A 65 -18.44 14.61 -17.58
C ALA A 65 -17.62 15.83 -17.14
N GLU A 66 -18.07 16.53 -16.08
CA GLU A 66 -17.41 17.72 -15.54
C GLU A 66 -16.06 17.39 -14.88
N GLU A 67 -15.96 16.22 -14.24
CA GLU A 67 -14.73 15.76 -13.60
C GLU A 67 -13.76 15.10 -14.57
N ALA A 68 -14.25 14.58 -15.70
CA ALA A 68 -13.44 13.86 -16.68
C ALA A 68 -12.31 14.72 -17.28
N GLY A 69 -12.51 16.04 -17.35
CA GLY A 69 -11.50 16.99 -17.85
C GLY A 69 -10.42 17.38 -16.83
N GLN A 70 -10.51 16.94 -15.57
CA GLN A 70 -9.50 17.30 -14.57
C GLN A 70 -8.18 16.57 -14.85
N LEU A 71 -7.08 17.32 -14.89
CA LEU A 71 -5.74 16.80 -15.15
C LEU A 71 -5.29 15.84 -14.05
N SER A 72 -5.07 14.57 -14.36
CA SER A 72 -4.38 13.59 -13.51
C SER A 72 -2.90 13.52 -13.86
N THR A 73 -2.05 13.25 -12.86
CA THR A 73 -0.59 13.22 -13.01
C THR A 73 0.02 11.93 -12.43
N SER A 74 1.35 11.81 -12.50
CA SER A 74 2.10 10.61 -12.07
C SER A 74 1.87 10.19 -10.61
N ALA A 75 1.66 11.13 -9.69
CA ALA A 75 1.44 10.80 -8.29
C ALA A 75 0.54 11.83 -7.58
N GLU A 76 -0.57 11.37 -7.04
CA GLU A 76 -1.67 12.20 -6.54
C GLU A 76 -2.06 11.75 -5.12
N VAL A 77 -2.48 12.70 -4.28
CA VAL A 77 -2.89 12.43 -2.91
C VAL A 77 -4.37 12.72 -2.77
N TYR A 78 -5.08 11.76 -2.19
CA TYR A 78 -6.52 11.79 -1.93
C TYR A 78 -6.77 11.73 -0.43
N CYS A 79 -7.88 12.30 0.02
CA CYS A 79 -8.28 12.27 1.43
C CYS A 79 -9.74 11.90 1.61
N HIS A 80 -9.98 11.21 2.72
CA HIS A 80 -11.30 10.95 3.27
C HIS A 80 -11.31 11.45 4.72
N SER A 81 -11.89 12.62 4.93
CA SER A 81 -11.85 13.33 6.21
C SER A 81 -12.53 12.56 7.34
N ASP A 82 -13.64 11.89 7.05
CA ASP A 82 -14.46 11.18 8.04
C ASP A 82 -13.68 10.02 8.68
N SER A 83 -12.95 9.26 7.87
CA SER A 83 -12.11 8.15 8.33
C SER A 83 -10.67 8.57 8.68
N LYS A 84 -10.34 9.87 8.59
CA LYS A 84 -8.96 10.40 8.71
C LYS A 84 -7.97 9.59 7.89
N LEU A 85 -8.31 9.38 6.62
CA LEU A 85 -7.51 8.56 5.70
C LEU A 85 -6.91 9.43 4.61
N ALA A 86 -5.61 9.27 4.37
CA ALA A 86 -4.92 9.81 3.21
C ALA A 86 -4.43 8.66 2.34
N VAL A 87 -4.63 8.75 1.03
CA VAL A 87 -4.18 7.75 0.07
C VAL A 87 -3.28 8.44 -0.96
N LEU A 88 -2.04 7.99 -1.07
CA LEU A 88 -1.15 8.35 -2.17
C LEU A 88 -1.40 7.33 -3.30
N GLN A 89 -1.64 7.80 -4.51
CA GLN A 89 -1.63 6.97 -5.71
C GLN A 89 -0.39 7.31 -6.56
N ILE A 90 0.29 6.29 -7.07
CA ILE A 90 1.44 6.42 -7.99
C ILE A 90 1.10 5.65 -9.25
N ARG A 91 1.17 6.29 -10.41
CA ARG A 91 0.71 5.73 -11.70
C ARG A 91 1.83 5.40 -12.66
N THR A 92 3.04 5.81 -12.33
CA THR A 92 4.19 5.67 -13.19
C THR A 92 5.34 5.01 -12.44
N PRO A 93 6.20 4.26 -13.14
CA PRO A 93 7.42 3.74 -12.55
C PRO A 93 8.31 4.83 -11.96
N ILE A 94 9.05 4.45 -10.92
CA ILE A 94 10.12 5.27 -10.36
C ILE A 94 11.35 5.13 -11.26
N ILE A 95 11.97 6.24 -11.63
CA ILE A 95 13.21 6.28 -12.41
C ILE A 95 14.30 5.57 -11.61
N GLN A 96 14.89 4.52 -12.19
CA GLN A 96 15.81 3.61 -11.49
C GLN A 96 16.98 4.34 -10.80
N THR A 97 17.57 5.34 -11.47
CA THR A 97 18.68 6.15 -10.93
C THR A 97 18.27 7.08 -9.78
N LYS A 98 16.97 7.28 -9.56
CA LYS A 98 16.41 8.20 -8.56
C LYS A 98 15.64 7.51 -7.45
N VAL A 99 15.66 6.18 -7.38
CA VAL A 99 14.98 5.41 -6.32
C VAL A 99 15.39 5.89 -4.92
N ARG A 100 16.68 6.13 -4.68
CA ARG A 100 17.15 6.64 -3.37
C ARG A 100 16.56 8.02 -3.05
N SER A 101 16.51 8.92 -4.03
CA SER A 101 15.94 10.26 -3.87
C SER A 101 14.44 10.19 -3.60
N PHE A 102 13.72 9.31 -4.31
CA PHE A 102 12.30 9.07 -4.09
C PHE A 102 12.02 8.61 -2.65
N ARG A 103 12.77 7.64 -2.13
CA ARG A 103 12.58 7.14 -0.76
C ARG A 103 12.82 8.23 0.28
N LYS A 104 13.91 9.01 0.13
CA LYS A 104 14.19 10.15 1.02
C LYS A 104 13.05 11.17 1.01
N LEU A 105 12.49 11.44 -0.18
CA LEU A 105 11.37 12.35 -0.34
C LEU A 105 10.10 11.82 0.37
N MET A 106 9.79 10.53 0.22
CA MET A 106 8.67 9.88 0.91
C MET A 106 8.83 9.91 2.44
N VAL A 107 9.99 9.47 2.94
CA VAL A 107 10.32 9.48 4.37
C VAL A 107 10.21 10.89 4.95
N SER A 108 10.79 11.88 4.27
CA SER A 108 10.71 13.29 4.69
C SER A 108 9.28 13.78 4.74
N TRP A 109 8.47 13.44 3.74
CA TRP A 109 7.07 13.85 3.69
C TRP A 109 6.25 13.22 4.82
N ILE A 110 6.39 11.91 5.04
CA ILE A 110 5.69 11.19 6.12
C ILE A 110 5.99 11.85 7.47
N LYS A 111 7.28 12.11 7.77
CA LYS A 111 7.69 12.76 9.02
C LYS A 111 7.11 14.17 9.17
N SER A 112 7.20 14.99 8.12
CA SER A 112 6.73 16.38 8.17
C SER A 112 5.20 16.51 8.26
N SER A 113 4.47 15.50 7.80
CA SER A 113 3.01 15.55 7.70
C SER A 113 2.28 15.14 8.99
N GLY A 114 2.98 14.46 9.92
CA GLY A 114 2.41 14.09 11.22
C GLY A 114 1.34 12.99 11.18
N PHE A 115 1.44 12.08 10.21
CA PHE A 115 0.56 10.90 10.14
C PHE A 115 0.66 10.08 11.43
N LEU A 116 -0.47 9.50 11.86
CA LEU A 116 -0.52 8.57 12.99
C LEU A 116 0.29 7.31 12.67
N ARG A 117 0.07 6.78 11.47
CA ARG A 117 0.75 5.60 10.92
C ARG A 117 0.73 5.65 9.40
N SER A 118 1.60 4.87 8.78
CA SER A 118 1.64 4.66 7.34
C SER A 118 1.52 3.17 7.01
N VAL A 119 0.86 2.86 5.89
CA VAL A 119 0.69 1.50 5.38
C VAL A 119 1.13 1.47 3.93
N LEU A 120 2.11 0.62 3.64
CA LEU A 120 2.61 0.38 2.30
C LEU A 120 1.99 -0.91 1.75
N LEU A 121 1.19 -0.77 0.69
CA LEU A 121 0.58 -1.88 -0.04
C LEU A 121 1.53 -2.34 -1.15
N SER A 122 1.96 -3.60 -1.09
CA SER A 122 2.97 -4.14 -2.01
C SER A 122 2.56 -5.51 -2.53
N SER A 123 3.35 -6.02 -3.46
CA SER A 123 3.30 -7.40 -3.91
C SER A 123 4.71 -8.00 -4.02
N SER A 124 4.77 -9.32 -4.17
CA SER A 124 6.02 -10.07 -4.36
C SER A 124 5.79 -11.23 -5.34
N GLN A 125 6.84 -11.64 -6.05
CA GLN A 125 6.74 -12.70 -7.06
C GLN A 125 6.39 -14.05 -6.42
N ALA A 126 5.28 -14.65 -6.83
CA ALA A 126 4.78 -15.91 -6.26
C ALA A 126 5.66 -17.12 -6.59
N TYR A 127 6.33 -17.14 -7.75
CA TYR A 127 7.19 -18.26 -8.16
C TYR A 127 8.52 -18.33 -7.38
N HIS A 128 8.81 -17.33 -6.56
CA HIS A 128 9.97 -17.32 -5.64
C HIS A 128 9.60 -17.76 -4.21
N ARG A 129 8.34 -18.19 -3.97
CA ARG A 129 7.91 -18.64 -2.65
C ARG A 129 8.66 -19.91 -2.24
N ASP A 130 9.06 -19.95 -0.97
CA ASP A 130 9.54 -21.18 -0.34
C ASP A 130 8.38 -22.05 0.17
N ASP A 131 8.71 -23.25 0.66
CA ASP A 131 7.72 -24.20 1.15
C ASP A 131 6.89 -23.64 2.31
N GLN A 132 7.47 -22.85 3.21
CA GLN A 132 6.73 -22.23 4.32
C GLN A 132 5.71 -21.23 3.77
N GLN A 133 6.12 -20.48 2.75
CA GLN A 133 5.30 -19.49 2.12
C GLN A 133 4.13 -20.11 1.38
N LEU A 134 4.26 -21.31 0.79
CA LEU A 134 3.20 -22.01 0.05
C LEU A 134 2.02 -22.45 0.95
N HIS A 135 2.21 -22.58 2.26
CA HIS A 135 1.15 -22.97 3.17
C HIS A 135 0.28 -21.77 3.59
N GLY A 136 -1.05 -21.93 3.48
CA GLY A 136 -2.01 -20.93 3.95
C GLY A 136 -2.17 -19.73 3.02
N THR A 137 -2.52 -18.57 3.60
CA THR A 137 -2.74 -17.33 2.84
C THR A 137 -1.46 -16.84 2.14
N PRO A 138 -1.54 -16.28 0.91
CA PRO A 138 -0.42 -15.63 0.24
C PRO A 138 -0.13 -14.23 0.76
N LEU A 139 -0.92 -13.73 1.73
CA LEU A 139 -0.73 -12.41 2.33
C LEU A 139 0.34 -12.45 3.43
N ARG A 140 1.16 -11.41 3.49
CA ARG A 140 2.21 -11.21 4.50
C ARG A 140 2.21 -9.77 4.98
N TYR A 141 2.72 -9.57 6.19
CA TYR A 141 2.93 -8.23 6.72
C TYR A 141 4.35 -8.03 7.26
N LEU A 142 4.73 -6.76 7.42
CA LEU A 142 5.89 -6.32 8.22
C LEU A 142 5.48 -5.13 9.07
N LEU A 143 5.97 -5.06 10.30
CA LEU A 143 5.78 -3.90 11.17
C LEU A 143 7.13 -3.29 11.52
N THR A 144 7.25 -1.99 11.34
CA THR A 144 8.39 -1.24 11.90
C THR A 144 8.41 -1.35 13.43
N PRO A 145 9.59 -1.25 14.07
CA PRO A 145 9.69 -1.31 15.52
C PRO A 145 8.80 -0.30 16.25
N SER A 146 8.60 0.88 15.66
CA SER A 146 7.72 1.94 16.20
C SER A 146 6.25 1.55 16.24
N LEU A 147 5.79 0.70 15.32
CA LEU A 147 4.40 0.25 15.22
C LEU A 147 4.17 -1.12 15.88
N GLN A 148 5.23 -1.92 16.01
CA GLN A 148 5.15 -3.31 16.46
C GLN A 148 4.50 -3.47 17.84
N LYS A 149 4.85 -2.61 18.81
CA LYS A 149 4.28 -2.70 20.17
C LYS A 149 2.77 -2.47 20.23
N GLU A 150 2.25 -1.62 19.35
CA GLU A 150 0.84 -1.24 19.35
C GLU A 150 -0.02 -2.23 18.55
N GLU A 151 0.50 -2.71 17.41
CA GLU A 151 -0.29 -3.41 16.41
C GLU A 151 0.01 -4.91 16.30
N ALA A 152 1.13 -5.42 16.85
CA ALA A 152 1.44 -6.85 16.82
C ALA A 152 0.31 -7.74 17.39
N PRO A 153 -0.28 -7.42 18.57
CA PRO A 153 -1.36 -8.25 19.12
C PRO A 153 -2.59 -8.30 18.20
N ARG A 154 -2.91 -7.18 17.54
CA ARG A 154 -4.08 -7.09 16.64
C ARG A 154 -3.88 -7.91 15.37
N VAL A 155 -2.69 -7.85 14.76
CA VAL A 155 -2.41 -8.66 13.56
C VAL A 155 -2.27 -10.15 13.90
N GLU A 156 -1.80 -10.48 15.10
CA GLU A 156 -1.78 -11.86 15.63
C GLU A 156 -3.20 -12.41 15.85
N GLU A 157 -4.11 -11.62 16.45
CA GLU A 157 -5.53 -11.97 16.61
C GLU A 157 -6.23 -12.22 15.27
N LEU A 158 -5.83 -11.49 14.22
CA LEU A 158 -6.32 -11.69 12.87
C LEU A 158 -5.68 -12.90 12.16
N GLY A 159 -4.71 -13.57 12.79
CA GLY A 159 -3.99 -14.71 12.23
C GLY A 159 -3.09 -14.35 11.04
N TRP A 160 -2.63 -13.10 10.95
CA TRP A 160 -1.75 -12.66 9.88
C TRP A 160 -0.37 -13.28 10.05
N ARG A 161 0.30 -13.53 8.92
CA ARG A 161 1.66 -14.08 8.91
C ARG A 161 2.67 -13.00 8.60
N GLU A 162 3.68 -12.85 9.46
CA GLU A 162 4.80 -11.96 9.18
C GLU A 162 5.61 -12.48 7.99
N MET A 163 6.15 -11.58 7.18
CA MET A 163 7.03 -11.92 6.07
C MET A 163 8.29 -12.64 6.58
N GLU A 164 8.50 -13.85 6.11
CA GLU A 164 9.60 -14.70 6.52
C GLU A 164 10.95 -14.10 6.09
N ARG A 165 11.96 -14.27 6.96
CA ARG A 165 13.35 -13.95 6.61
C ARG A 165 14.00 -15.20 6.05
N ILE A 166 14.78 -15.01 4.99
CA ILE A 166 15.47 -16.10 4.30
C ILE A 166 16.94 -16.02 4.66
N SER A 167 17.58 -17.17 4.85
CA SER A 167 19.04 -17.24 4.98
C SER A 167 19.70 -16.58 3.77
N ALA A 168 20.70 -15.73 4.02
CA ALA A 168 21.49 -15.11 2.96
C ALA A 168 22.22 -16.16 2.10
N PHE A 169 22.56 -17.30 2.69
CA PHE A 169 23.32 -18.38 2.07
C PHE A 169 22.67 -19.74 2.39
N PRO A 170 21.82 -20.28 1.50
CA PRO A 170 21.22 -21.59 1.69
C PRO A 170 22.29 -22.66 1.92
N GLY A 171 22.27 -23.32 3.08
CA GLY A 171 23.22 -24.38 3.45
C GLY A 171 24.50 -23.93 4.18
N VAL A 172 24.68 -22.63 4.44
CA VAL A 172 25.72 -22.09 5.33
C VAL A 172 25.02 -21.48 6.55
N SER A 173 25.62 -21.61 7.74
CA SER A 173 25.06 -21.26 9.07
C SER A 173 24.00 -20.15 9.07
N ASP A 174 22.87 -20.37 9.76
CA ASP A 174 21.69 -19.47 9.87
C ASP A 174 21.95 -18.08 10.51
N SER A 175 23.21 -17.65 10.65
CA SER A 175 23.58 -16.42 11.34
C SER A 175 23.12 -15.15 10.62
N GLU A 176 22.96 -15.17 9.29
CA GLU A 176 22.55 -14.00 8.50
C GLU A 176 21.19 -14.20 7.81
N GLN A 177 20.13 -13.78 8.51
CA GLN A 177 18.76 -13.77 7.99
C GLN A 177 18.44 -12.41 7.32
N ARG A 178 18.00 -12.44 6.07
CA ARG A 178 17.67 -11.23 5.30
C ARG A 178 16.20 -11.21 4.88
N LEU A 179 15.62 -10.00 4.92
CA LEU A 179 14.33 -9.75 4.28
C LEU A 179 14.48 -9.83 2.76
N TYR A 180 13.65 -10.62 2.09
CA TYR A 180 13.70 -10.81 0.64
C TYR A 180 12.30 -10.66 0.04
N ILE A 181 12.09 -9.68 -0.82
CA ILE A 181 10.79 -9.35 -1.44
C ILE A 181 11.02 -9.21 -2.96
N PRO A 182 11.12 -10.33 -3.70
CA PRO A 182 11.37 -10.31 -5.14
C PRO A 182 10.24 -9.61 -5.89
N GLY A 183 10.58 -8.68 -6.79
CA GLY A 183 9.59 -7.87 -7.50
C GLY A 183 8.87 -6.82 -6.63
N GLY A 184 9.24 -6.66 -5.35
CA GLY A 184 8.63 -5.70 -4.43
C GLY A 184 9.02 -4.24 -4.64
N GLY A 185 9.68 -3.89 -5.74
CA GLY A 185 10.09 -2.52 -6.04
C GLY A 185 10.88 -1.85 -4.89
N VAL A 186 10.36 -0.73 -4.40
CA VAL A 186 10.99 0.03 -3.31
C VAL A 186 10.66 -0.47 -1.91
N THR A 187 9.77 -1.46 -1.76
CA THR A 187 9.19 -1.89 -0.49
C THR A 187 10.22 -2.20 0.58
N LYS A 188 11.16 -3.11 0.29
CA LYS A 188 12.21 -3.49 1.26
C LYS A 188 13.01 -2.28 1.72
N ALA A 189 13.45 -1.46 0.78
CA ALA A 189 14.33 -0.35 1.10
C ALA A 189 13.60 0.79 1.81
N LEU A 190 12.35 1.09 1.43
CA LEU A 190 11.52 2.10 2.10
C LEU A 190 11.16 1.66 3.52
N TYR A 191 10.83 0.38 3.71
CA TYR A 191 10.62 -0.22 5.03
C TYR A 191 11.87 -0.08 5.91
N THR A 192 13.06 -0.43 5.41
CA THR A 192 14.33 -0.25 6.14
C THR A 192 14.60 1.21 6.49
N ASP A 193 14.38 2.15 5.56
CA ASP A 193 14.53 3.58 5.81
C ASP A 193 13.56 4.02 6.93
N CYS A 194 12.31 3.54 6.93
CA CYS A 194 11.31 3.85 7.96
C CYS A 194 11.66 3.25 9.34
N CYS A 195 12.18 2.02 9.40
CA CYS A 195 12.71 1.44 10.64
C CYS A 195 13.84 2.30 11.23
N THR A 196 14.75 2.78 10.39
CA THR A 196 15.91 3.59 10.81
C THR A 196 15.46 4.97 11.30
N GLU A 197 14.45 5.55 10.67
CA GLU A 197 13.94 6.89 10.96
C GLU A 197 12.84 6.91 12.04
N GLY A 198 12.52 5.75 12.62
CA GLY A 198 11.51 5.62 13.68
C GLY A 198 10.08 5.87 13.22
N ILE A 199 9.79 5.74 11.92
CA ILE A 199 8.45 5.95 11.35
C ILE A 199 7.57 4.74 11.64
N SER A 200 6.36 4.99 12.17
CA SER A 200 5.32 3.97 12.32
C SER A 200 4.76 3.57 10.95
N MET A 201 5.35 2.53 10.37
CA MET A 201 4.94 1.94 9.09
C MET A 201 4.60 0.45 9.25
N ALA A 202 3.53 0.04 8.58
CA ALA A 202 3.26 -1.36 8.23
C ALA A 202 3.47 -1.56 6.73
N VAL A 203 3.94 -2.73 6.34
CA VAL A 203 3.86 -3.22 4.95
C VAL A 203 2.83 -4.33 4.95
N VAL A 204 1.88 -4.27 4.01
CA VAL A 204 0.96 -5.38 3.74
C VAL A 204 1.21 -5.79 2.29
N LEU A 205 1.52 -7.06 2.06
CA LEU A 205 1.86 -7.54 0.73
C LEU A 205 1.22 -8.88 0.42
N ILE A 206 1.06 -9.14 -0.87
CA ILE A 206 0.57 -10.42 -1.38
C ILE A 206 1.56 -11.01 -2.39
N PHE A 207 1.74 -12.32 -2.36
CA PHE A 207 2.44 -13.01 -3.44
C PHE A 207 1.52 -13.16 -4.66
N CYS A 208 1.94 -12.64 -5.81
CA CYS A 208 1.18 -12.72 -7.05
C CYS A 208 2.05 -13.11 -8.25
N SER A 209 1.37 -13.49 -9.33
CA SER A 209 1.97 -13.76 -10.63
C SER A 209 1.63 -12.64 -11.61
N GLU A 210 2.41 -12.51 -12.68
CA GLU A 210 2.04 -11.61 -13.78
C GLU A 210 0.70 -12.03 -14.40
N GLY A 211 -0.12 -11.06 -14.80
CA GLY A 211 -1.44 -11.30 -15.37
C GLY A 211 -2.52 -10.41 -14.76
N ASP A 212 -3.74 -10.95 -14.67
CA ASP A 212 -4.86 -10.27 -14.01
C ASP A 212 -4.72 -10.33 -12.49
N ASN A 213 -4.39 -9.17 -11.92
CA ASN A 213 -4.12 -8.99 -10.49
C ASN A 213 -5.27 -8.25 -9.78
N ILE A 214 -6.43 -8.08 -10.43
CA ILE A 214 -7.63 -7.52 -9.79
C ILE A 214 -8.05 -8.33 -8.56
N PRO A 215 -8.12 -9.69 -8.60
CA PRO A 215 -8.47 -10.48 -7.42
C PRO A 215 -7.49 -10.30 -6.26
N ASP A 216 -6.20 -10.16 -6.56
CA ASP A 216 -5.15 -9.94 -5.57
C ASP A 216 -5.28 -8.56 -4.91
N ALA A 217 -5.68 -7.53 -5.67
CA ALA A 217 -5.97 -6.21 -5.12
C ALA A 217 -7.17 -6.23 -4.17
N PHE A 218 -8.25 -6.94 -4.53
CA PHE A 218 -9.38 -7.16 -3.63
C PHE A 218 -8.97 -7.92 -2.36
N ALA A 219 -8.17 -8.98 -2.50
CA ALA A 219 -7.67 -9.74 -1.34
C ALA A 219 -6.84 -8.85 -0.42
N LEU A 220 -5.95 -8.02 -0.97
CA LEU A 220 -5.10 -7.10 -0.21
C LEU A 220 -5.92 -6.03 0.51
N VAL A 221 -6.93 -5.43 -0.16
CA VAL A 221 -7.82 -4.43 0.45
C VAL A 221 -8.72 -5.05 1.51
N ASN A 222 -9.27 -6.25 1.27
CA ASN A 222 -10.08 -6.95 2.28
C ASN A 222 -9.25 -7.27 3.52
N HIS A 223 -8.01 -7.71 3.33
CA HIS A 223 -7.08 -7.94 4.43
C HIS A 223 -6.83 -6.64 5.18
N LEU A 224 -6.50 -5.55 4.49
CA LEU A 224 -6.34 -4.23 5.11
C LEU A 224 -7.60 -3.79 5.87
N ASN A 225 -8.78 -4.08 5.34
CA ASN A 225 -10.06 -3.73 5.96
C ASN A 225 -10.37 -4.55 7.23
N ASP A 226 -9.91 -5.79 7.31
CA ASP A 226 -10.02 -6.59 8.53
C ASP A 226 -9.25 -5.96 9.70
N TRP A 227 -8.15 -5.24 9.39
CA TRP A 227 -7.34 -4.56 10.39
C TRP A 227 -7.79 -3.12 10.67
N LEU A 228 -8.07 -2.33 9.64
CA LEU A 228 -8.35 -0.90 9.79
C LEU A 228 -9.84 -0.52 9.79
N HIS A 229 -10.74 -1.48 9.47
CA HIS A 229 -12.19 -1.27 9.42
C HIS A 229 -12.60 -0.05 8.57
N LEU A 230 -11.98 0.11 7.40
CA LEU A 230 -12.17 1.23 6.48
C LEU A 230 -13.54 1.20 5.77
N LEU A 231 -14.06 0.00 5.51
CA LEU A 231 -15.26 -0.28 4.74
C LEU A 231 -16.19 -1.17 5.56
N GLU A 232 -17.49 -0.91 5.46
CA GLU A 232 -18.50 -1.85 5.97
C GLU A 232 -18.36 -3.19 5.23
N LYS A 233 -18.29 -4.29 5.98
CA LYS A 233 -18.25 -5.62 5.36
C LYS A 233 -19.59 -5.86 4.66
N PRO A 234 -19.60 -6.30 3.38
CA PRO A 234 -20.85 -6.59 2.71
C PRO A 234 -21.60 -7.65 3.50
N VAL A 235 -22.82 -7.31 3.93
CA VAL A 235 -23.74 -8.26 4.56
C VAL A 235 -23.97 -9.38 3.54
N ARG A 236 -23.60 -10.61 3.89
CA ARG A 236 -23.97 -11.78 3.08
C ARG A 236 -25.49 -11.83 3.02
N VAL A 237 -26.08 -11.38 1.92
CA VAL A 237 -27.48 -11.63 1.61
C VAL A 237 -27.61 -13.15 1.51
N ARG A 238 -28.20 -13.77 2.53
CA ARG A 238 -28.62 -15.17 2.43
C ARG A 238 -29.57 -15.22 1.24
N LYS A 239 -29.20 -15.96 0.18
CA LYS A 239 -30.16 -16.32 -0.87
C LYS A 239 -31.29 -17.08 -0.18
N CYS A 240 -32.42 -16.40 -0.03
CA CYS A 240 -33.64 -17.03 0.41
C CYS A 240 -34.16 -17.84 -0.79
N GLY A 241 -34.13 -19.16 -0.68
CA GLY A 241 -34.77 -20.06 -1.65
C GLY A 241 -33.81 -20.92 -2.46
N GLU A 242 -33.27 -21.96 -1.83
CA GLU A 242 -33.22 -23.28 -2.46
C GLU A 242 -33.95 -24.21 -1.51
N SER A 243 -35.23 -24.44 -1.82
CA SER A 243 -36.04 -25.50 -1.22
C SER A 243 -35.47 -26.83 -1.70
N GLU A 244 -34.94 -27.61 -0.77
CA GLU A 244 -34.66 -29.03 -1.00
C GLU A 244 -35.95 -29.72 -1.44
N SER A 245 -35.88 -30.38 -2.60
CA SER A 245 -36.83 -31.40 -3.07
C SER A 245 -36.03 -32.67 -3.35
#